data_AF-A0A9E6SPD8-F1
#
_entry.id   AF-A0A9E6SPD8-F1
#
_cell.length_a   1.000
_cell.length_b   1.000
_cell.length_c   1.000
_cell.angle_alpha   90.00
_cell.angle_beta   90.00
_cell.angle_gamma   90.00
#
_symmetry.space_group_name_H-M   'P 1'
#
loop_
_entity.id
_entity.type
_entity.pdbx_description
1 polymer ?
#
loop_
_entity_poly.entity_id
_entity_poly.type
_entity_poly.pdbx_seq_one_letter_code
_entity_poly.pdbx_strand_id
1 'polypeptide(L)'
;MAERRGFTIVELVIVMVIMAILLTLTISGVTSGQVSARDSERKADAENIARGLERYYNEVAKPSVGRTGRYPDRATAVTDIVANGVLPDVPSTSFVFSFNPSVTTFQVDPDASGTTPAEDAADLNRIDTMTTINYITYVPITWSTANSRWEICGSDEECTRFNLYYRTEKDGVLQKIVSKHQ
;
A
#
# COMPACT_ATOMS: atom_id res chain seq x y z
N MET A 1 -8.67 -66.85 22.47
CA MET A 1 -9.13 -65.66 23.24
C MET A 1 -8.05 -64.62 23.11
N ALA A 2 -8.31 -63.50 22.44
CA ALA A 2 -7.33 -62.44 22.29
C ALA A 2 -7.33 -61.58 23.55
N GLU A 3 -6.26 -61.62 24.34
CA GLU A 3 -6.06 -60.69 25.46
C GLU A 3 -5.98 -59.27 24.93
N ARG A 4 -6.92 -58.42 25.36
CA ARG A 4 -6.84 -56.98 25.12
C ARG A 4 -5.85 -56.39 26.11
N ARG A 5 -4.62 -56.15 25.64
CA ARG A 5 -3.61 -55.40 26.39
C ARG A 5 -4.06 -53.93 26.46
N GLY A 6 -4.44 -53.49 27.65
CA GLY A 6 -4.76 -52.08 27.92
C GLY A 6 -3.47 -51.25 28.07
N PHE A 7 -3.54 -49.99 27.64
CA PHE A 7 -2.47 -49.02 27.86
C PHE A 7 -2.23 -48.83 29.36
N THR A 8 -0.96 -48.69 29.76
CA THR A 8 -0.61 -48.41 31.15
C THR A 8 -0.83 -46.93 31.46
N ILE A 9 -1.16 -46.59 32.71
CA ILE A 9 -1.31 -45.18 33.14
C ILE A 9 -0.03 -44.39 32.85
N VAL A 10 1.14 -45.02 33.05
CA VAL A 10 2.45 -44.42 32.82
C VAL A 10 2.62 -44.03 31.35
N GLU A 11 2.12 -44.85 30.43
CA GLU A 11 2.20 -44.59 28.99
C GLU A 11 1.37 -43.37 28.58
N LEU A 12 0.17 -43.22 29.15
CA LEU A 12 -0.67 -42.04 28.92
C LEU A 12 -0.05 -40.76 29.55
N VAL A 13 0.60 -40.89 30.71
CA VAL A 13 1.29 -39.79 31.39
C VAL A 13 2.50 -39.28 30.61
N ILE A 14 3.28 -40.17 29.99
CA ILE A 14 4.43 -39.75 29.16
C ILE A 14 3.96 -39.02 27.90
N VAL A 15 2.88 -39.48 27.27
CA VAL A 15 2.33 -38.87 26.05
C VAL A 15 1.84 -37.45 26.30
N MET A 16 1.14 -37.19 27.40
CA MET A 16 0.71 -35.81 27.73
C MET A 16 1.88 -34.87 28.04
N VAL A 17 2.96 -35.37 28.66
CA VAL A 17 4.18 -34.58 28.92
C VAL A 17 4.86 -34.20 27.59
N ILE A 18 5.01 -35.16 26.67
CA ILE A 18 5.61 -34.89 25.35
C ILE A 18 4.72 -33.93 24.55
N MET A 19 3.39 -34.11 24.55
CA MET A 19 2.47 -33.19 23.89
C MET A 19 2.57 -31.76 24.45
N ALA A 20 2.67 -31.60 25.77
CA ALA A 20 2.83 -30.27 26.38
C ALA A 20 4.10 -29.56 25.88
N ILE A 21 5.23 -30.28 25.79
CA ILE A 21 6.49 -29.73 25.29
C ILE A 21 6.36 -29.35 23.80
N LEU A 22 5.84 -30.24 22.96
CA LEU A 22 5.70 -29.98 21.53
C LEU A 22 4.79 -28.79 21.24
N LEU A 23 3.66 -28.68 21.94
CA LEU A 23 2.71 -27.58 21.76
C LEU A 23 3.33 -26.21 22.04
N THR A 24 4.17 -26.09 23.07
CA THR A 24 4.85 -24.82 23.39
C THR A 24 5.80 -24.36 22.30
N LEU A 25 6.52 -25.29 21.66
CA LEU A 25 7.47 -24.97 20.59
C LEU A 25 6.78 -24.63 19.26
N THR A 26 5.62 -25.23 18.96
CA THR A 26 4.90 -24.97 17.71
C THR A 26 4.35 -23.54 17.57
N ILE A 27 4.02 -22.85 18.68
CA ILE A 27 3.34 -21.54 18.62
C ILE A 27 4.28 -20.41 18.15
N SER A 28 5.56 -20.47 18.49
CA SER A 28 6.51 -19.37 18.23
C SER A 28 6.92 -19.23 16.75
N GLY A 29 6.85 -20.30 15.96
CA GLY A 29 7.19 -20.29 14.54
C GLY A 29 6.05 -19.86 13.60
N VAL A 30 4.80 -20.10 14.00
CA VAL A 30 3.63 -19.87 13.12
C VAL A 30 3.31 -18.38 12.98
N THR A 31 3.51 -17.59 14.04
CA THR A 31 3.16 -16.17 14.04
C THR A 31 4.06 -15.34 13.11
N SER A 32 5.37 -15.61 13.10
CA SER A 32 6.32 -14.90 12.24
C SER A 32 6.15 -15.21 10.75
N GLY A 33 5.86 -16.47 10.42
CA GLY A 33 5.54 -16.89 9.05
C GLY A 33 4.28 -16.23 8.50
N GLN A 34 3.23 -16.11 9.33
CA GLN A 34 1.99 -15.44 8.95
C GLN A 34 2.18 -13.94 8.69
N VAL A 35 2.96 -13.25 9.54
CA VAL A 35 3.27 -11.82 9.34
C VAL A 35 4.02 -11.61 8.02
N SER A 36 5.03 -12.45 7.73
CA SER A 36 5.79 -12.36 6.48
C SER A 36 4.94 -12.64 5.24
N ALA A 37 3.98 -13.57 5.32
CA ALA A 37 3.07 -13.86 4.23
C ALA A 37 2.17 -12.65 3.92
N ARG A 38 1.58 -12.03 4.97
CA ARG A 38 0.75 -10.83 4.82
C ARG A 38 1.53 -9.63 4.28
N ASP A 39 2.79 -9.46 4.68
CA ASP A 39 3.63 -8.39 4.14
C ASP A 39 4.00 -8.61 2.66
N SER A 40 4.22 -9.87 2.26
CA SER A 40 4.42 -10.20 0.84
C SER A 40 3.17 -9.94 0.01
N GLU A 41 1.99 -10.23 0.55
CA GLU A 41 0.69 -9.95 -0.09
C GLU A 41 0.48 -8.45 -0.26
N ARG A 42 0.64 -7.65 0.79
CA ARG A 42 0.54 -6.18 0.74
C ARG A 42 1.50 -5.55 -0.27
N LYS A 43 2.74 -6.03 -0.31
CA LYS A 43 3.72 -5.57 -1.30
C LYS A 43 3.26 -5.90 -2.72
N ALA A 44 2.79 -7.13 -2.95
CA ALA A 44 2.29 -7.54 -4.25
C ALA A 44 1.08 -6.69 -4.68
N ASP A 45 0.17 -6.38 -3.76
CA ASP A 45 -0.98 -5.50 -4.00
C ASP A 45 -0.57 -4.08 -4.34
N ALA A 46 0.37 -3.48 -3.59
CA ALA A 46 0.90 -2.15 -3.88
C ALA A 46 1.57 -2.08 -5.25
N GLU A 47 2.32 -3.12 -5.63
CA GLU A 47 2.92 -3.22 -6.96
C GLU A 47 1.87 -3.46 -8.07
N ASN A 48 0.81 -4.23 -7.79
CA ASN A 48 -0.32 -4.40 -8.70
C ASN A 48 -1.01 -3.05 -8.96
N ILE A 49 -1.26 -2.27 -7.90
CA ILE A 49 -1.81 -0.91 -7.99
C ILE A 49 -0.91 -0.03 -8.86
N ALA A 50 0.39 -0.01 -8.58
CA ALA A 50 1.36 0.76 -9.36
C ALA A 50 1.31 0.37 -10.85
N ARG A 51 1.33 -0.93 -11.16
CA ARG A 51 1.24 -1.42 -12.55
C ARG A 51 -0.06 -1.03 -13.25
N GLY A 52 -1.19 -1.05 -12.54
CA GLY A 52 -2.45 -0.57 -13.10
C GLY A 52 -2.40 0.91 -13.40
N LEU A 53 -1.90 1.74 -12.49
CA LEU A 53 -1.74 3.18 -12.72
C LEU A 53 -0.84 3.47 -13.93
N GLU A 54 0.27 2.73 -14.09
CA GLU A 54 1.13 2.82 -15.27
C GLU A 54 0.40 2.40 -16.56
N ARG A 55 -0.48 1.39 -16.49
CA ARG A 55 -1.33 1.02 -17.63
C ARG A 55 -2.32 2.12 -17.97
N TYR A 56 -2.97 2.70 -16.96
CA TYR A 56 -3.89 3.83 -17.12
C TYR A 56 -3.21 4.99 -17.85
N TYR A 57 -1.98 5.33 -17.44
CA TYR A 57 -1.18 6.37 -18.08
C TYR A 57 -0.98 6.14 -19.59
N ASN A 58 -0.83 4.87 -20.01
CA ASN A 58 -0.58 4.49 -21.40
C ASN A 58 -1.85 4.34 -22.24
N GLU A 59 -2.93 3.81 -21.64
CA GLU A 59 -4.13 3.34 -22.36
C GLU A 59 -5.33 4.28 -22.22
N VAL A 60 -5.63 4.73 -21.00
CA VAL A 60 -6.84 5.49 -20.67
C VAL A 60 -6.57 6.98 -20.72
N ALA A 61 -5.38 7.39 -20.31
CA ALA A 61 -4.99 8.78 -20.19
C ALA A 61 -4.58 9.46 -21.49
N LYS A 62 -5.15 9.02 -22.62
CA LYS A 62 -5.11 9.78 -23.87
C LYS A 62 -6.36 10.65 -23.96
N PRO A 63 -6.41 11.83 -23.32
CA PRO A 63 -7.46 12.76 -23.63
C PRO A 63 -7.20 13.25 -25.06
N SER A 64 -8.28 13.33 -25.81
CA SER A 64 -8.29 13.80 -27.18
C SER A 64 -7.52 15.13 -27.29
N VAL A 65 -6.67 15.22 -28.33
CA VAL A 65 -5.92 16.42 -28.76
C VAL A 65 -4.78 16.87 -27.83
N GLY A 66 -3.59 16.29 -28.03
CA GLY A 66 -2.32 16.93 -27.68
C GLY A 66 -1.83 16.86 -26.22
N ARG A 67 -2.58 16.24 -25.30
CA ARG A 67 -2.10 16.04 -23.91
C ARG A 67 -1.34 14.71 -23.80
N THR A 68 -0.24 14.71 -23.04
CA THR A 68 0.53 13.51 -22.71
C THR A 68 -0.24 12.60 -21.75
N GLY A 69 0.20 11.34 -21.60
CA GLY A 69 -0.35 10.44 -20.59
C GLY A 69 -0.43 11.10 -19.22
N ARG A 70 -1.46 10.75 -18.45
CA ARG A 70 -1.81 11.35 -17.15
C ARG A 70 -2.25 10.26 -16.17
N TYR A 71 -2.01 10.46 -14.89
CA TYR A 71 -2.60 9.63 -13.84
C TYR A 71 -3.93 10.20 -13.34
N PRO A 72 -4.83 9.37 -12.78
CA PRO A 72 -6.09 9.85 -12.23
C PRO A 72 -5.87 10.95 -11.19
N ASP A 73 -6.66 12.01 -11.25
CA ASP A 73 -6.61 13.01 -10.19
C ASP A 73 -7.33 12.56 -8.93
N ARG A 74 -7.21 13.35 -7.87
CA ARG A 74 -7.87 13.07 -6.59
C ARG A 74 -9.39 12.87 -6.67
N ALA A 75 -10.08 13.49 -7.62
CA ALA A 75 -11.55 13.42 -7.71
C ALA A 75 -12.00 12.21 -8.53
N THR A 76 -11.19 11.84 -9.53
CA THR A 76 -11.48 10.76 -10.47
C THR A 76 -10.81 9.46 -10.09
N ALA A 77 -9.81 9.43 -9.21
CA ALA A 77 -9.03 8.22 -8.92
C ALA A 77 -9.89 7.04 -8.46
N VAL A 78 -10.90 7.23 -7.61
CA VAL A 78 -11.82 6.14 -7.22
C VAL A 78 -12.56 5.59 -8.43
N THR A 79 -13.11 6.48 -9.26
CA THR A 79 -13.99 6.10 -10.36
C THR A 79 -13.19 5.59 -11.54
N ASP A 80 -12.09 6.22 -11.91
CA ASP A 80 -11.24 5.84 -13.02
C ASP A 80 -10.47 4.54 -12.78
N ILE A 81 -10.08 4.27 -11.54
CA ILE A 81 -9.37 3.02 -11.19
C ILE A 81 -10.35 1.84 -11.14
N VAL A 82 -11.57 2.06 -10.65
CA VAL A 82 -12.59 0.99 -10.48
C VAL A 82 -13.43 0.80 -11.75
N ALA A 83 -13.85 1.86 -12.43
CA ALA A 83 -14.76 1.80 -13.58
C ALA A 83 -14.06 1.43 -14.90
N ASN A 84 -12.76 1.71 -15.06
CA ASN A 84 -12.00 1.31 -16.25
C ASN A 84 -11.29 -0.04 -16.09
N GLY A 85 -11.54 -0.78 -14.99
CA GLY A 85 -10.93 -2.10 -14.77
C GLY A 85 -9.39 -2.07 -14.70
N VAL A 86 -8.83 -0.93 -14.27
CA VAL A 86 -7.38 -0.71 -14.20
C VAL A 86 -6.74 -1.63 -13.16
N LEU A 87 -7.50 -2.00 -12.13
CA LEU A 87 -7.12 -2.91 -11.04
C LEU A 87 -8.21 -3.95 -10.79
N PRO A 88 -8.33 -4.98 -11.64
CA PRO A 88 -9.39 -5.98 -11.50
C PRO A 88 -9.26 -6.83 -10.23
N ASP A 89 -8.05 -6.93 -9.67
CA ASP A 89 -7.74 -7.85 -8.57
C ASP A 89 -7.64 -7.18 -7.18
N VAL A 90 -7.79 -5.84 -7.10
CA VAL A 90 -7.69 -5.12 -5.82
C VAL A 90 -9.04 -4.52 -5.44
N PRO A 91 -9.60 -4.84 -4.26
CA PRO A 91 -10.86 -4.27 -3.81
C PRO A 91 -10.78 -2.74 -3.77
N SER A 92 -11.84 -2.05 -4.21
CA SER A 92 -11.92 -0.57 -4.17
C SER A 92 -11.81 0.03 -2.77
N THR A 93 -11.95 -0.81 -1.73
CA THR A 93 -11.84 -0.46 -0.31
C THR A 93 -10.42 -0.59 0.24
N SER A 94 -9.49 -1.23 -0.48
CA SER A 94 -8.12 -1.52 0.00
C SER A 94 -7.16 -0.33 -0.16
N PHE A 95 -7.58 0.72 -0.85
CA PHE A 95 -6.84 1.96 -0.98
C PHE A 95 -7.70 3.13 -0.51
N VAL A 96 -7.09 4.07 0.21
CA VAL A 96 -7.75 5.30 0.65
C VAL A 96 -7.15 6.44 -0.14
N PHE A 97 -8.00 7.10 -0.94
CA PHE A 97 -7.69 8.41 -1.48
C PHE A 97 -7.98 9.41 -0.39
N SER A 98 -6.98 9.73 0.40
CA SER A 98 -7.17 10.79 1.37
C SER A 98 -6.49 12.06 0.94
N PHE A 99 -7.35 13.05 0.73
CA PHE A 99 -6.96 14.44 0.76
C PHE A 99 -7.99 15.14 1.63
N ASN A 100 -7.53 15.71 2.73
CA ASN A 100 -8.40 16.48 3.62
C ASN A 100 -8.98 17.67 2.82
N PRO A 101 -10.32 17.86 2.78
CA PRO A 101 -10.93 18.98 2.06
C PRO A 101 -10.55 20.36 2.64
N SER A 102 -9.96 20.41 3.84
CA SER A 102 -9.50 21.64 4.50
C SER A 102 -8.03 21.98 4.24
N VAL A 103 -7.30 21.18 3.45
CA VAL A 103 -5.93 21.48 3.02
C VAL A 103 -5.98 21.77 1.53
N THR A 104 -6.21 23.04 1.19
CA THR A 104 -6.28 23.51 -0.21
C THR A 104 -4.91 23.60 -0.88
N THR A 105 -3.84 23.35 -0.15
CA THR A 105 -2.46 23.33 -0.65
C THR A 105 -1.65 22.31 0.15
N PHE A 106 -1.34 21.16 -0.45
CA PHE A 106 -0.15 20.41 -0.05
C PHE A 106 1.02 21.17 -0.66
N GLN A 107 1.53 22.13 0.10
CA GLN A 107 2.80 22.76 -0.23
C GLN A 107 3.86 21.78 0.25
N VAL A 108 4.47 21.02 -0.66
CA VAL A 108 5.84 20.60 -0.38
C VAL A 108 6.62 21.93 -0.30
N ASP A 109 6.96 22.34 0.92
CA ASP A 109 7.75 23.54 1.17
C ASP A 109 9.16 23.34 0.57
N PRO A 110 9.87 24.43 0.21
CA PRO A 110 11.00 24.39 -0.70
C PRO A 110 12.20 23.71 -0.03
N ASP A 111 12.61 22.56 -0.53
CA ASP A 111 14.02 22.20 -0.43
C ASP A 111 14.81 23.22 -1.26
N ALA A 112 15.51 24.12 -0.58
CA ALA A 112 16.51 25.02 -1.15
C ALA A 112 17.73 24.27 -1.74
N SER A 113 17.65 22.97 -2.00
CA SER A 113 18.77 22.19 -2.49
C SER A 113 18.42 21.04 -3.44
N GLY A 114 17.40 21.20 -4.31
CA GLY A 114 17.34 20.43 -5.56
C GLY A 114 17.39 18.91 -5.41
N THR A 115 16.97 18.35 -4.27
CA THR A 115 16.75 16.92 -4.12
C THR A 115 15.26 16.64 -4.24
N THR A 116 14.96 15.47 -4.83
CA THR A 116 13.62 14.92 -5.11
C THR A 116 12.58 15.27 -4.04
N PRO A 117 11.30 15.51 -4.40
CA PRO A 117 10.26 16.03 -3.51
C PRO A 117 10.17 15.24 -2.21
N ALA A 118 10.93 15.70 -1.23
CA ALA A 118 10.84 15.29 0.15
C ALA A 118 9.73 16.17 0.73
N GLU A 119 8.50 15.68 0.64
CA GLU A 119 7.83 15.27 1.87
C GLU A 119 8.12 16.20 3.07
N ASP A 120 7.42 17.33 3.13
CA ASP A 120 7.38 18.12 4.37
C ASP A 120 7.00 17.19 5.53
N ALA A 121 7.63 17.33 6.69
CA ALA A 121 7.40 16.43 7.82
C ALA A 121 5.92 16.41 8.24
N ALA A 122 5.20 17.53 8.07
CA ALA A 122 3.76 17.60 8.30
C ALA A 122 2.96 16.73 7.31
N ASP A 123 3.42 16.67 6.08
CA ASP A 123 2.82 15.94 4.99
C ASP A 123 3.12 14.44 5.07
N LEU A 124 4.34 14.07 5.45
CA LEU A 124 4.67 12.70 5.84
C LEU A 124 3.86 12.21 7.03
N ASN A 125 3.70 13.03 8.07
CA ASN A 125 2.91 12.66 9.25
C ASN A 125 1.43 12.41 8.89
N ARG A 126 0.89 13.19 7.95
CA ARG A 126 -0.45 12.95 7.41
C ARG A 126 -0.48 11.62 6.65
N ILE A 127 0.39 11.43 5.67
CA ILE A 127 0.47 10.18 4.90
C ILE A 127 0.65 8.97 5.83
N ASP A 128 1.46 9.10 6.88
CA ASP A 128 1.72 8.07 7.88
C ASP A 128 0.47 7.75 8.73
N THR A 129 -0.32 8.76 9.10
CA THR A 129 -1.58 8.56 9.83
C THR A 129 -2.62 7.81 8.99
N MET A 130 -2.57 7.98 7.67
CA MET A 130 -3.58 7.46 6.74
C MET A 130 -3.21 6.11 6.15
N THR A 131 -1.91 5.87 6.00
CA THR A 131 -1.35 4.61 5.51
C THR A 131 -1.28 3.62 6.67
N THR A 132 -2.41 2.98 6.93
CA THR A 132 -2.50 1.90 7.92
C THR A 132 -2.13 0.56 7.28
N ILE A 133 -2.04 -0.50 8.10
CA ILE A 133 -1.82 -1.87 7.64
C ILE A 133 -2.89 -2.35 6.63
N ASN A 134 -4.07 -1.73 6.63
CA ASN A 134 -5.20 -2.11 5.78
C ASN A 134 -5.39 -1.21 4.57
N TYR A 135 -4.66 -0.09 4.49
CA TYR A 135 -4.91 0.94 3.49
C TYR A 135 -3.63 1.41 2.83
N ILE A 136 -3.66 1.45 1.49
CA ILE A 136 -2.63 2.05 0.66
C ILE A 136 -3.05 3.49 0.34
N THR A 137 -2.11 4.43 0.50
CA THR A 137 -2.35 5.84 0.19
C THR A 137 -1.80 6.17 -1.19
N TYR A 138 -2.67 6.64 -2.08
CA TYR A 138 -2.30 7.13 -3.42
C TYR A 138 -2.18 8.66 -3.42
N VAL A 139 -1.08 9.18 -3.96
CA VAL A 139 -0.80 10.62 -4.06
C VAL A 139 -0.41 10.97 -5.50
N PRO A 140 -1.33 11.49 -6.33
CA PRO A 140 -0.99 12.02 -7.65
C PRO A 140 -0.33 13.40 -7.51
N ILE A 141 0.68 13.67 -8.31
CA ILE A 141 1.38 14.96 -8.30
C ILE A 141 1.54 15.54 -9.70
N THR A 142 1.61 16.87 -9.77
CA THR A 142 1.83 17.64 -10.99
C THR A 142 2.83 18.76 -10.75
N TRP A 143 3.41 19.29 -11.81
CA TRP A 143 4.32 20.44 -11.72
C TRP A 143 3.52 21.74 -11.75
N SER A 144 3.57 22.48 -10.65
CA SER A 144 3.00 23.82 -10.55
C SER A 144 3.97 24.83 -11.13
N THR A 145 3.62 25.45 -12.26
CA THR A 145 4.44 26.51 -12.86
C THR A 145 4.39 27.81 -12.06
N ALA A 146 3.29 28.04 -11.33
CA ALA A 146 3.12 29.23 -10.48
C ALA A 146 4.12 29.23 -9.32
N ASN A 147 4.36 28.04 -8.75
CA ASN A 147 5.21 27.88 -7.58
C ASN A 147 6.55 27.18 -7.89
N SER A 148 6.78 26.78 -9.14
CA SER A 148 7.95 26.04 -9.60
C SER A 148 8.28 24.80 -8.74
N ARG A 149 7.25 24.00 -8.43
CA ARG A 149 7.38 22.81 -7.56
C ARG A 149 6.38 21.71 -7.92
N TRP A 150 6.62 20.52 -7.37
CA TRP A 150 5.65 19.42 -7.41
C TRP A 150 4.57 19.64 -6.35
N GLU A 151 3.32 19.64 -6.76
CA GLU A 151 2.15 19.78 -5.89
C GLU A 151 1.22 18.59 -6.10
N ILE A 152 0.34 18.32 -5.13
CA ILE A 152 -0.69 17.29 -5.32
C ILE A 152 -1.60 17.74 -6.46
N CYS A 153 -1.85 16.80 -7.36
CA CYS A 153 -2.71 17.03 -8.50
C CYS A 153 -4.15 17.35 -8.06
N GLY A 154 -4.60 18.55 -8.38
CA GLY A 154 -5.97 19.00 -8.20
C GLY A 154 -6.96 18.33 -9.15
N SER A 155 -8.24 18.65 -9.02
CA SER A 155 -9.27 18.25 -9.99
C SER A 155 -8.97 18.90 -11.35
N ASP A 156 -9.02 18.13 -12.44
CA ASP A 156 -8.82 18.59 -13.83
C ASP A 156 -7.38 18.99 -14.25
N GLU A 157 -6.38 18.81 -13.39
CA GLU A 157 -4.96 19.12 -13.66
C GLU A 157 -4.15 17.94 -14.20
N GLU A 158 -3.22 18.14 -15.14
CA GLU A 158 -2.42 17.02 -15.68
C GLU A 158 -1.48 16.39 -14.64
N CYS A 159 -1.92 15.31 -13.99
CA CYS A 159 -1.11 14.53 -13.07
C CYS A 159 -0.08 13.72 -13.84
N THR A 160 1.18 14.12 -13.82
CA THR A 160 2.24 13.48 -14.60
C THR A 160 3.01 12.42 -13.82
N ARG A 161 2.91 12.43 -12.49
CA ARG A 161 3.59 11.48 -11.60
C ARG A 161 2.68 11.04 -10.45
N PHE A 162 3.06 9.97 -9.75
CA PHE A 162 2.39 9.57 -8.51
C PHE A 162 3.37 8.94 -7.51
N ASN A 163 2.97 9.00 -6.24
CA ASN A 163 3.56 8.22 -5.15
C ASN A 163 2.48 7.34 -4.51
N LEU A 164 2.82 6.09 -4.24
CA LEU A 164 2.00 5.15 -3.46
C LEU A 164 2.72 4.84 -2.16
N TYR A 165 1.99 4.88 -1.06
CA TYR A 165 2.50 4.55 0.26
C TYR A 165 1.75 3.35 0.84
N TYR A 166 2.50 2.40 1.41
CA TYR A 166 1.96 1.24 2.11
C TYR A 166 2.78 0.94 3.35
N ARG A 167 2.20 0.22 4.32
CA ARG A 167 2.88 -0.13 5.59
C ARG A 167 3.02 -1.64 5.74
N THR A 168 4.20 -2.07 6.17
CA THR A 168 4.47 -3.48 6.55
C THR A 168 4.08 -3.72 8.00
N GLU A 169 3.53 -4.88 8.32
CA GLU A 169 3.12 -5.28 9.66
C GLU A 169 4.32 -5.65 10.54
N LYS A 170 5.39 -6.22 9.97
CA LYS A 170 6.58 -6.61 10.73
C LYS A 170 7.30 -5.42 11.36
N ASP A 171 7.61 -4.39 10.57
CA ASP A 171 8.45 -3.27 11.01
C ASP A 171 7.63 -1.99 11.24
N GLY A 172 6.36 -1.95 10.83
CA GLY A 172 5.51 -0.76 10.92
C GLY A 172 5.98 0.41 10.03
N VAL A 173 6.99 0.20 9.20
CA VAL A 173 7.63 1.24 8.39
C VAL A 173 6.78 1.57 7.17
N LEU A 174 6.68 2.86 6.87
CA LEU A 174 6.09 3.38 5.65
C LEU A 174 7.02 3.11 4.46
N GLN A 175 6.50 2.42 3.46
CA GLN A 175 7.18 2.12 2.20
C GLN A 175 6.56 2.95 1.07
N LYS A 176 7.38 3.33 0.09
CA LYS A 176 6.98 4.18 -1.03
C LYS A 176 7.28 3.51 -2.37
N ILE A 177 6.31 3.58 -3.29
CA ILE A 177 6.48 3.23 -4.70
C ILE A 177 6.24 4.51 -5.52
N VAL A 178 7.13 4.78 -6.45
CA VAL A 178 7.06 5.96 -7.32
C VAL A 178 6.67 5.57 -8.74
N SER A 179 6.04 6.50 -9.46
CA SER A 179 5.76 6.33 -10.90
C SER A 179 7.05 6.11 -11.70
N LYS A 180 6.97 5.35 -12.79
CA LYS A 180 8.07 5.16 -13.75
C LYS A 180 8.37 6.42 -14.53
N HIS A 181 7.31 7.17 -14.81
CA HIS A 181 7.39 8.48 -15.41
C HIS A 181 7.73 9.48 -14.29
N GLN A 182 9.03 9.80 -14.14
CA GLN A 182 9.50 10.95 -13.37
C GLN A 182 10.00 12.01 -14.34
#